data_AF-A0A1G3BUT0-F1
#
_entry.id   AF-A0A1G3BUT0-F1
#
_cell.length_a   1.000
_cell.length_b   1.000
_cell.length_c   1.000
_cell.angle_alpha   90.00
_cell.angle_beta   90.00
_cell.angle_gamma   90.00
#
_symmetry.space_group_name_H-M   'P 1'
#
loop_
_entity.id
_entity.type
_entity.pdbx_description
1 polymer ?
#
loop_
_entity_poly.entity_id
_entity_poly.type
_entity_poly.pdbx_seq_one_letter_code
_entity_poly.pdbx_strand_id
1 'polypeptide(L)'
;GKRDTNNMDVRRARLSFGGNVYGKLMHYYVEFDGDSFDVGIRDFYVYWTPFAELNTKLGYFKVPFNQQRISSSAKLLLQDRAIASEAFDQDRDYGFDIYGKPFHGYMEYHAAIFNGAGENPEDRGTNDNLDNELMYVLNLRYNPFGKYDYVDETDLKYCDKFKASIAGSVVFNAKKEDEKLEDTDSIAGVGELSMKYRGFTWHNEYFVMSEDPEDGGDTLNSDGFFTQAGYFILRDRVEVAARYSMLDPDNDVSNDLEKEYTAGVNYYFRGHRSKIQADVGHFVTEQGDEDDKNENRVRVQYQIVF
;
A
#
# COMPACT_ATOMS: atom_id res chain seq x y z
N GLY A 1 11.00 29.36 -12.72
CA GLY A 1 10.86 28.44 -13.85
C GLY A 1 11.37 27.08 -13.46
N LYS A 2 10.48 26.14 -13.13
CA LYS A 2 10.88 24.74 -12.86
C LYS A 2 11.29 24.13 -14.21
N ARG A 3 12.45 23.46 -14.25
CA ARG A 3 12.97 22.82 -15.47
C ARG A 3 12.27 21.48 -15.63
N ASP A 4 11.86 21.17 -16.86
CA ASP A 4 11.45 19.82 -17.22
C ASP A 4 12.61 18.85 -16.99
N THR A 5 12.33 17.72 -16.35
CA THR A 5 13.29 16.65 -16.11
C THR A 5 12.89 15.42 -16.93
N ASN A 6 13.89 14.76 -17.50
CA ASN A 6 13.73 13.45 -18.13
C ASN A 6 14.64 12.48 -17.39
N ASN A 7 14.07 11.39 -16.88
CA ASN A 7 14.82 10.36 -16.18
C ASN A 7 14.60 9.00 -16.86
N MET A 8 15.63 8.16 -16.86
CA MET A 8 15.58 6.76 -17.27
C MET A 8 16.29 5.96 -16.19
N ASP A 9 15.54 5.12 -15.49
CA ASP A 9 16.05 4.33 -14.39
C ASP A 9 15.48 2.91 -14.38
N VAL A 10 16.04 2.07 -13.51
CA VAL A 10 15.46 0.79 -13.14
C VAL A 10 14.74 1.01 -11.82
N ARG A 11 13.45 1.31 -11.90
CA ARG A 11 12.64 1.66 -10.72
C ARG A 11 12.66 0.60 -9.61
N ARG A 12 12.76 -0.70 -9.98
CA ARG A 12 12.80 -1.86 -9.06
C ARG A 12 13.59 -3.00 -9.71
N ALA A 13 14.58 -3.55 -9.00
CA ALA A 13 15.34 -4.72 -9.43
C ALA A 13 15.43 -5.71 -8.28
N ARG A 14 14.54 -6.70 -8.26
CA ARG A 14 14.31 -7.54 -7.07
C ARG A 14 14.65 -9.00 -7.30
N LEU A 15 15.18 -9.62 -6.26
CA LEU A 15 15.42 -11.05 -6.21
C LEU A 15 14.75 -11.62 -4.96
N SER A 16 13.78 -12.50 -5.17
CA SER A 16 12.99 -13.08 -4.08
C SER A 16 13.18 -14.59 -4.01
N PHE A 17 13.38 -15.09 -2.79
CA PHE A 17 13.48 -16.52 -2.46
C PHE A 17 12.34 -16.88 -1.52
N GLY A 18 11.68 -17.99 -1.79
CA GLY A 18 10.65 -18.50 -0.90
C GLY A 18 10.54 -20.01 -0.98
N GLY A 19 10.09 -20.62 0.10
CA GLY A 19 9.96 -22.07 0.17
C GLY A 19 9.50 -22.53 1.54
N ASN A 20 9.74 -23.80 1.82
CA ASN A 20 9.31 -24.47 3.03
C ASN A 20 10.50 -24.72 3.96
N VAL A 21 10.28 -24.56 5.27
CA VAL A 21 11.25 -24.85 6.34
C VAL A 21 10.72 -26.02 7.16
N TYR A 22 11.46 -27.13 7.26
CA TYR A 22 11.09 -28.34 8.05
C TYR A 22 9.75 -29.06 7.69
N GLY A 23 8.86 -28.47 6.89
CA GLY A 23 7.58 -29.08 6.53
C GLY A 23 6.69 -28.17 5.67
N LYS A 24 5.51 -28.64 5.28
CA LYS A 24 4.58 -27.90 4.39
C LYS A 24 3.77 -26.78 5.07
N LEU A 25 3.87 -26.66 6.40
CA LEU A 25 3.13 -25.66 7.17
C LEU A 25 4.01 -24.47 7.56
N MET A 26 5.32 -24.58 7.38
CA MET A 26 6.30 -23.58 7.79
C MET A 26 7.01 -23.11 6.53
N HIS A 27 6.99 -21.80 6.30
CA HIS A 27 7.48 -21.21 5.07
C HIS A 27 8.36 -20.01 5.36
N TYR A 28 9.23 -19.68 4.42
CA TYR A 28 10.06 -18.49 4.50
C TYR A 28 9.91 -17.67 3.22
N TYR A 29 10.19 -16.38 3.34
CA TYR A 29 10.34 -15.45 2.22
C TYR A 29 11.47 -14.48 2.51
N VAL A 30 12.33 -14.25 1.52
CA VAL A 30 13.37 -13.21 1.53
C VAL A 30 13.33 -12.49 0.20
N GLU A 31 13.30 -11.17 0.21
CA GLU A 31 13.41 -10.33 -0.99
C GLU A 31 14.57 -9.35 -0.82
N PHE A 32 15.42 -9.28 -1.84
CA PHE A 32 16.45 -8.25 -1.99
C PHE A 32 15.95 -7.22 -3.00
N ASP A 33 16.14 -5.93 -2.70
CA ASP A 33 16.02 -4.85 -3.69
C ASP A 33 17.42 -4.39 -4.11
N GLY A 34 17.55 -4.04 -5.38
CA GLY A 34 18.80 -3.74 -6.07
C GLY A 34 18.69 -2.49 -6.93
N ASP A 35 17.73 -1.61 -6.63
CA ASP A 35 17.58 -0.36 -7.35
C ASP A 35 18.78 0.57 -7.10
N SER A 36 19.16 1.34 -8.12
CA SER A 36 20.27 2.30 -8.04
C SER A 36 21.65 1.73 -7.63
N PHE A 37 21.88 0.42 -7.82
CA PHE A 37 23.11 -0.31 -7.46
C PHE A 37 23.36 -0.47 -5.95
N ASP A 38 22.40 -0.11 -5.09
CA ASP A 38 22.43 -0.47 -3.67
C ASP A 38 21.64 -1.77 -3.47
N VAL A 39 22.17 -2.70 -2.67
CA VAL A 39 21.53 -4.01 -2.46
C VAL A 39 21.17 -4.18 -1.00
N GLY A 40 19.88 -4.06 -0.71
CA GLY A 40 19.31 -4.20 0.63
C GLY A 40 18.35 -5.38 0.74
N ILE A 41 18.16 -5.88 1.97
CA ILE A 41 17.05 -6.80 2.27
C ILE A 41 15.78 -5.95 2.39
N ARG A 42 14.78 -6.27 1.58
CA ARG A 42 13.50 -5.57 1.54
C ARG A 42 12.40 -6.26 2.33
N ASP A 43 12.35 -7.58 2.29
CA ASP A 43 11.40 -8.38 3.08
C ASP A 43 12.12 -9.62 3.61
N PHE A 44 11.90 -9.97 4.86
CA PHE A 44 12.42 -11.22 5.46
C PHE A 44 11.48 -11.72 6.54
N TYR A 45 10.77 -12.81 6.28
CA TYR A 45 9.81 -13.34 7.25
C TYR A 45 9.57 -14.84 7.11
N VAL A 46 9.07 -15.42 8.20
CA VAL A 46 8.62 -16.81 8.30
C VAL A 46 7.12 -16.80 8.58
N TYR A 47 6.38 -17.72 7.95
CA TYR A 47 4.97 -17.90 8.23
C TYR A 47 4.65 -19.35 8.56
N TRP A 48 3.78 -19.54 9.55
CA TRP A 48 3.21 -20.82 9.94
C TRP A 48 1.73 -20.84 9.54
N THR A 49 1.36 -21.78 8.67
CA THR A 49 0.02 -21.82 8.07
C THR A 49 -0.66 -23.18 8.26
N PRO A 50 -1.10 -23.50 9.48
CA PRO A 50 -1.76 -24.78 9.78
C PRO A 50 -3.19 -24.86 9.22
N PHE A 51 -3.90 -23.71 9.14
CA PHE A 51 -5.31 -23.63 8.77
C PHE A 51 -5.59 -22.39 7.93
N ALA A 52 -6.64 -22.39 7.11
CA ALA A 52 -7.01 -21.18 6.38
C ALA A 52 -7.45 -20.05 7.32
N GLU A 53 -8.00 -20.40 8.48
CA GLU A 53 -8.65 -19.52 9.44
C GLU A 53 -7.71 -18.95 10.51
N LEU A 54 -6.53 -19.55 10.68
CA LEU A 54 -5.55 -19.14 11.69
C LEU A 54 -4.13 -19.47 11.23
N ASN A 55 -3.35 -18.43 11.02
CA ASN A 55 -1.95 -18.47 10.58
C ASN A 55 -1.16 -17.42 11.36
N THR A 56 0.16 -17.56 11.37
CA THR A 56 1.05 -16.56 11.95
C THR A 56 2.17 -16.18 10.99
N LYS A 57 2.68 -14.95 11.11
CA LYS A 57 3.84 -14.44 10.37
C LYS A 57 4.73 -13.66 11.32
N LEU A 58 6.04 -13.87 11.23
CA LEU A 58 7.06 -13.21 12.05
C LEU A 58 8.23 -12.78 11.16
N GLY A 59 8.72 -11.55 11.35
CA GLY A 59 9.89 -11.02 10.64
C GLY A 59 9.71 -9.56 10.25
N TYR A 60 10.41 -9.14 9.20
CA TYR A 60 10.31 -7.82 8.59
C TYR A 60 9.45 -7.89 7.32
N PHE A 61 8.31 -7.24 7.33
CA PHE A 61 7.33 -7.29 6.24
C PHE A 61 6.39 -6.10 6.26
N LYS A 62 5.59 -5.95 5.21
CA LYS A 62 4.59 -4.89 5.12
C LYS A 62 3.54 -4.98 6.23
N VAL A 63 3.29 -3.88 6.91
CA VAL A 63 2.23 -3.71 7.90
C VAL A 63 0.87 -3.84 7.21
N PRO A 64 -0.05 -4.73 7.66
CA PRO A 64 -1.32 -5.00 6.99
C PRO A 64 -2.37 -3.90 7.26
N PHE A 65 -2.02 -2.64 6.94
CA PHE A 65 -2.86 -1.47 7.16
C PHE A 65 -3.83 -1.21 6.00
N ASN A 66 -3.34 -1.08 4.76
CA ASN A 66 -4.19 -0.79 3.61
C ASN A 66 -3.89 -1.67 2.38
N GLN A 67 -4.90 -1.90 1.56
CA GLN A 67 -4.84 -2.79 0.40
C GLN A 67 -3.86 -2.34 -0.69
N GLN A 68 -3.83 -1.05 -1.05
CA GLN A 68 -2.92 -0.57 -2.09
C GLN A 68 -1.43 -0.69 -1.68
N ARG A 69 -1.08 -0.43 -0.42
CA ARG A 69 0.29 -0.67 0.08
C ARG A 69 0.62 -2.15 0.08
N ILE A 70 -0.27 -3.03 0.55
CA ILE A 70 -0.04 -4.47 0.59
C ILE A 70 0.13 -5.07 -0.82
N SER A 71 -0.63 -4.56 -1.79
CA SER A 71 -0.51 -4.95 -3.19
C SER A 71 0.94 -4.89 -3.69
N SER A 72 1.35 -5.93 -4.41
CA SER A 72 2.69 -5.98 -4.99
C SER A 72 2.81 -4.86 -6.02
N SER A 73 3.97 -4.19 -6.06
CA SER A 73 4.27 -3.20 -7.11
C SER A 73 4.09 -3.78 -8.51
N ALA A 74 4.33 -5.09 -8.68
CA ALA A 74 4.14 -5.80 -9.94
C ALA A 74 2.66 -5.88 -10.41
N LYS A 75 1.72 -5.66 -9.49
CA LYS A 75 0.27 -5.83 -9.66
C LYS A 75 -0.55 -4.54 -9.49
N LEU A 76 0.12 -3.39 -9.37
CA LEU A 76 -0.55 -2.10 -9.39
C LEU A 76 -1.21 -1.84 -10.74
N LEU A 77 -2.36 -1.15 -10.70
CA LEU A 77 -3.13 -0.73 -11.87
C LEU A 77 -2.43 0.41 -12.62
N LEU A 78 -1.84 1.35 -11.88
CA LEU A 78 -1.01 2.45 -12.38
C LEU A 78 0.45 2.26 -11.93
N GLN A 79 1.38 3.09 -12.43
CA GLN A 79 2.82 2.86 -12.20
C GLN A 79 3.25 3.03 -10.73
N ASP A 80 2.63 3.96 -10.02
CA ASP A 80 2.87 4.24 -8.60
C ASP A 80 1.56 4.23 -7.80
N ARG A 81 1.65 4.25 -6.47
CA ARG A 81 0.49 4.32 -5.57
C ARG A 81 -0.09 5.73 -5.54
N ALA A 82 -1.28 5.88 -5.00
CA ALA A 82 -1.96 7.16 -4.87
C ALA A 82 -1.24 8.01 -3.83
N ILE A 83 -1.21 9.34 -4.02
CA ILE A 83 -0.58 10.24 -3.03
C ILE A 83 -1.14 10.03 -1.62
N ALA A 84 -2.45 9.85 -1.47
CA ALA A 84 -3.06 9.55 -0.17
C ALA A 84 -2.63 8.19 0.37
N SER A 85 -2.54 7.16 -0.48
CA SER A 85 -2.04 5.85 -0.02
C SER A 85 -0.56 5.90 0.37
N GLU A 86 0.25 6.77 -0.23
CA GLU A 86 1.67 6.91 0.12
C GLU A 86 1.87 7.70 1.41
N ALA A 87 1.03 8.71 1.66
CA ALA A 87 1.12 9.53 2.87
C ALA A 87 0.73 8.77 4.15
N PHE A 88 -0.30 7.92 4.10
CA PHE A 88 -0.86 7.28 5.29
C PHE A 88 -0.39 5.84 5.54
N ASP A 89 0.30 5.21 4.59
CA ASP A 89 0.70 3.84 4.81
C ASP A 89 1.75 3.68 5.90
N GLN A 90 1.84 2.46 6.42
CA GLN A 90 2.72 2.11 7.53
C GLN A 90 3.95 1.32 7.05
N ASP A 91 4.21 1.36 5.73
CA ASP A 91 5.08 0.48 4.94
C ASP A 91 5.50 -0.83 5.61
N ARG A 92 6.76 -0.98 6.02
CA ARG A 92 7.30 -2.21 6.63
C ARG A 92 7.79 -1.97 8.03
N ASP A 93 7.77 -3.05 8.79
CA ASP A 93 8.42 -3.09 10.09
C ASP A 93 8.68 -4.54 10.53
N TYR A 94 9.48 -4.70 11.57
CA TYR A 94 9.63 -5.93 12.32
C TYR A 94 8.38 -6.16 13.17
N GLY A 95 7.76 -7.33 13.01
CA GLY A 95 6.58 -7.63 13.79
C GLY A 95 6.10 -9.07 13.70
N PHE A 96 4.97 -9.28 14.35
CA PHE A 96 4.25 -10.54 14.43
C PHE A 96 2.78 -10.30 14.08
N ASP A 97 2.25 -11.11 13.16
CA ASP A 97 0.87 -11.01 12.66
C ASP A 97 0.16 -12.35 12.85
N ILE A 98 -1.04 -12.32 13.44
CA ILE A 98 -2.01 -13.41 13.43
C ILE A 98 -3.09 -13.08 12.41
N TYR A 99 -3.25 -13.95 11.41
CA TYR A 99 -4.16 -13.68 10.30
C TYR A 99 -4.89 -14.92 9.83
N GLY A 100 -6.03 -14.72 9.17
CA GLY A 100 -6.83 -15.83 8.69
C GLY A 100 -7.99 -15.43 7.80
N LYS A 101 -8.59 -16.43 7.18
CA LYS A 101 -9.72 -16.32 6.24
C LYS A 101 -10.90 -17.20 6.66
N PRO A 102 -11.55 -16.92 7.82
CA PRO A 102 -12.67 -17.72 8.32
C PRO A 102 -13.87 -17.71 7.38
N PHE A 103 -14.82 -18.61 7.67
CA PHE A 103 -16.07 -18.76 6.92
C PHE A 103 -15.82 -18.96 5.41
N HIS A 104 -14.86 -19.81 5.04
CA HIS A 104 -14.48 -20.04 3.63
C HIS A 104 -13.96 -18.79 2.89
N GLY A 105 -13.47 -17.78 3.61
CA GLY A 105 -12.93 -16.53 3.07
C GLY A 105 -13.98 -15.46 2.74
N TYR A 106 -15.18 -15.58 3.31
CA TYR A 106 -16.14 -14.46 3.37
C TYR A 106 -15.69 -13.38 4.36
N MET A 107 -14.78 -13.72 5.28
CA MET A 107 -14.10 -12.77 6.14
C MET A 107 -12.60 -13.02 6.08
N GLU A 108 -11.82 -11.96 6.27
CA GLU A 108 -10.38 -12.00 6.47
C GLU A 108 -10.02 -11.04 7.61
N TYR A 109 -8.98 -11.37 8.38
CA TYR A 109 -8.51 -10.52 9.46
C TYR A 109 -6.98 -10.56 9.58
N HIS A 110 -6.42 -9.47 10.09
CA HIS A 110 -5.07 -9.39 10.64
C HIS A 110 -5.14 -8.74 12.02
N ALA A 111 -4.40 -9.29 12.97
CA ALA A 111 -4.15 -8.71 14.29
C ALA A 111 -2.65 -8.81 14.53
N ALA A 112 -1.96 -7.68 14.49
CA ALA A 112 -0.51 -7.64 14.43
C ALA A 112 0.10 -6.63 15.39
N ILE A 113 1.33 -6.90 15.79
CA ILE A 113 2.17 -6.04 16.63
C ILE A 113 3.50 -5.85 15.92
N PHE A 114 3.95 -4.61 15.82
CA PHE A 114 5.23 -4.22 15.21
C PHE A 114 6.02 -3.31 16.16
N ASN A 115 7.29 -3.09 15.86
CA ASN A 115 8.14 -2.24 16.68
C ASN A 115 7.72 -0.75 16.65
N GLY A 116 7.16 -0.26 15.53
CA GLY A 116 6.83 1.14 15.32
C GLY A 116 7.98 2.01 14.79
N ALA A 117 9.15 1.43 14.48
CA ALA A 117 10.40 2.18 14.28
C ALA A 117 10.73 2.57 12.82
N GLY A 118 9.94 2.12 11.84
CA GLY A 118 10.18 2.47 10.43
C GLY A 118 11.25 1.64 9.70
N GLU A 119 11.49 1.95 8.43
CA GLU A 119 12.53 1.29 7.64
C GLU A 119 13.96 1.83 7.96
N ASN A 120 14.11 2.98 8.65
CA ASN A 120 15.42 3.55 8.99
C ASN A 120 16.21 2.67 9.98
N PRO A 121 17.44 2.22 9.63
CA PRO A 121 18.24 1.39 10.53
C PRO A 121 18.70 2.07 11.81
N GLU A 122 18.84 3.40 11.82
CA GLU A 122 19.31 4.14 13.01
C GLU A 122 18.30 4.11 14.15
N ASP A 123 17.01 4.00 13.82
CA ASP A 123 15.90 3.97 14.77
C ASP A 123 15.65 2.55 15.33
N ARG A 124 16.37 1.54 14.82
CA ARG A 124 16.18 0.13 15.21
C ARG A 124 16.93 -0.20 16.49
N GLY A 125 16.17 -0.47 17.56
CA GLY A 125 16.73 -0.92 18.86
C GLY A 125 17.37 0.19 19.70
N THR A 126 17.06 1.46 19.41
CA THR A 126 17.29 2.59 20.33
C THR A 126 16.39 2.46 21.57
N ASN A 127 16.69 3.25 22.61
CA ASN A 127 15.91 3.23 23.84
C ASN A 127 14.43 3.59 23.61
N ASP A 128 14.14 4.30 22.53
CA ASP A 128 12.80 4.78 22.18
C ASP A 128 11.85 3.62 21.81
N ASN A 129 12.38 2.45 21.40
CA ASN A 129 11.57 1.24 21.17
C ASN A 129 11.42 0.35 22.42
N LEU A 130 12.04 0.72 23.55
CA LEU A 130 12.00 -0.07 24.79
C LEU A 130 10.92 0.40 25.77
N ASP A 131 10.35 1.59 25.59
CA ASP A 131 9.38 2.23 26.51
C ASP A 131 7.90 2.02 26.13
N ASN A 132 7.51 0.79 25.74
CA ASN A 132 6.10 0.37 25.52
C ASN A 132 5.38 0.91 24.27
N GLU A 133 6.07 1.51 23.31
CA GLU A 133 5.47 2.16 22.12
C GLU A 133 5.31 1.24 20.88
N LEU A 134 5.00 -0.05 21.08
CA LEU A 134 4.78 -0.95 19.95
C LEU A 134 3.61 -0.46 19.07
N MET A 135 3.71 -0.67 17.76
CA MET A 135 2.61 -0.43 16.84
C MET A 135 1.61 -1.58 16.89
N TYR A 136 0.33 -1.27 17.05
CA TYR A 136 -0.75 -2.27 17.09
C TYR A 136 -1.69 -2.11 15.90
N VAL A 137 -1.97 -3.20 15.20
CA VAL A 137 -2.74 -3.19 13.95
C VAL A 137 -3.90 -4.17 14.03
N LEU A 138 -5.08 -3.69 13.67
CA LEU A 138 -6.25 -4.53 13.40
C LEU A 138 -6.79 -4.20 12.01
N ASN A 139 -6.83 -5.19 11.13
CA ASN A 139 -7.50 -5.11 9.82
C ASN A 139 -8.62 -6.15 9.77
N LEU A 140 -9.79 -5.73 9.33
CA LEU A 140 -10.95 -6.60 9.11
C LEU A 140 -11.47 -6.40 7.69
N ARG A 141 -11.75 -7.51 7.00
CA ARG A 141 -12.28 -7.51 5.64
C ARG A 141 -13.47 -8.44 5.53
N TYR A 142 -14.53 -7.97 4.89
CA TYR A 142 -15.73 -8.72 4.55
C TYR A 142 -15.90 -8.80 3.04
N ASN A 143 -16.08 -10.02 2.54
CA ASN A 143 -16.22 -10.33 1.12
C ASN A 143 -17.63 -10.93 0.86
N PRO A 144 -18.66 -10.10 0.59
CA PRO A 144 -20.05 -10.57 0.49
C PRO A 144 -20.31 -11.60 -0.61
N PHE A 145 -19.44 -11.67 -1.63
CA PHE A 145 -19.56 -12.57 -2.77
C PHE A 145 -18.50 -13.68 -2.78
N GLY A 146 -17.98 -14.02 -1.59
CA GLY A 146 -16.91 -14.99 -1.40
C GLY A 146 -15.52 -14.41 -1.69
N LYS A 147 -14.50 -15.27 -1.69
CA LYS A 147 -13.07 -14.89 -1.74
C LYS A 147 -12.78 -13.79 -2.77
N TYR A 148 -12.27 -12.66 -2.27
CA TYR A 148 -11.81 -11.52 -3.04
C TYR A 148 -10.28 -11.52 -3.13
N ASP A 149 -9.73 -11.19 -4.29
CA ASP A 149 -8.28 -11.06 -4.47
C ASP A 149 -7.92 -9.58 -4.41
N TYR A 150 -7.62 -9.11 -3.21
CA TYR A 150 -7.36 -7.69 -2.92
C TYR A 150 -5.94 -7.25 -3.30
N VAL A 151 -4.99 -8.18 -3.42
CA VAL A 151 -3.57 -7.86 -3.70
C VAL A 151 -3.25 -7.65 -5.18
N ASP A 152 -4.24 -7.84 -6.04
CA ASP A 152 -4.18 -7.63 -7.49
C ASP A 152 -5.15 -6.50 -7.80
N GLU A 153 -4.69 -5.35 -8.29
CA GLU A 153 -5.58 -4.21 -8.55
C GLU A 153 -6.36 -4.35 -9.87
N THR A 154 -6.13 -5.43 -10.61
CA THR A 154 -6.66 -5.69 -11.94
C THR A 154 -7.64 -6.86 -11.94
N ASP A 155 -8.48 -6.94 -12.96
CA ASP A 155 -9.33 -8.12 -13.21
C ASP A 155 -8.73 -9.03 -14.29
N LEU A 156 -7.40 -9.22 -14.28
CA LEU A 156 -6.70 -10.11 -15.22
C LEU A 156 -7.18 -11.57 -15.19
N LYS A 157 -7.77 -11.99 -14.07
CA LYS A 157 -8.37 -13.33 -13.93
C LYS A 157 -9.77 -13.41 -14.56
N TYR A 158 -10.32 -12.26 -14.95
CA TYR A 158 -11.64 -12.07 -15.53
C TYR A 158 -12.78 -12.64 -14.66
N CYS A 159 -13.32 -11.82 -13.78
CA CYS A 159 -14.42 -12.21 -12.89
C CYS A 159 -15.77 -12.21 -13.61
N ASP A 160 -16.24 -13.38 -14.06
CA ASP A 160 -17.57 -13.54 -14.67
C ASP A 160 -18.73 -13.17 -13.72
N LYS A 161 -18.51 -13.31 -12.41
CA LYS A 161 -19.45 -12.96 -11.35
C LYS A 161 -18.96 -11.74 -10.60
N PHE A 162 -19.89 -10.90 -10.17
CA PHE A 162 -19.59 -9.73 -9.34
C PHE A 162 -18.88 -10.17 -8.06
N LYS A 163 -17.76 -9.51 -7.76
CA LYS A 163 -17.03 -9.65 -6.51
C LYS A 163 -16.86 -8.28 -5.88
N ALA A 164 -16.97 -8.22 -4.56
CA ALA A 164 -16.71 -7.02 -3.80
C ALA A 164 -16.05 -7.34 -2.47
N SER A 165 -15.40 -6.33 -1.91
CA SER A 165 -14.76 -6.36 -0.61
C SER A 165 -14.99 -5.03 0.09
N ILE A 166 -15.27 -5.11 1.39
CA ILE A 166 -15.36 -3.98 2.31
C ILE A 166 -14.35 -4.27 3.40
N ALA A 167 -13.44 -3.34 3.67
CA ALA A 167 -12.47 -3.51 4.74
C ALA A 167 -12.29 -2.23 5.54
N GLY A 168 -11.70 -2.37 6.71
CA GLY A 168 -11.17 -1.25 7.45
C GLY A 168 -10.07 -1.68 8.40
N SER A 169 -9.19 -0.74 8.70
CA SER A 169 -8.08 -0.96 9.63
C SER A 169 -7.92 0.19 10.59
N VAL A 170 -7.36 -0.13 11.75
CA VAL A 170 -6.87 0.85 12.72
C VAL A 170 -5.44 0.48 13.10
N VAL A 171 -4.61 1.51 13.28
CA VAL A 171 -3.23 1.42 13.76
C VAL A 171 -3.07 2.38 14.92
N PHE A 172 -2.58 1.87 16.05
CA PHE A 172 -2.11 2.68 17.16
C PHE A 172 -0.58 2.77 17.08
N ASN A 173 -0.03 3.92 17.45
CA ASN A 173 1.37 4.29 17.26
C ASN A 173 1.74 4.19 15.77
N ALA A 174 0.92 4.86 14.95
CA ALA A 174 1.10 4.96 13.51
C ALA A 174 2.32 5.83 13.16
N LYS A 175 3.05 5.41 12.15
CA LYS A 175 4.16 6.15 11.52
C LYS A 175 3.63 7.18 10.54
N LYS A 176 4.46 8.20 10.27
CA LYS A 176 4.25 9.20 9.21
C LYS A 176 5.44 9.17 8.26
N GLU A 177 5.19 9.04 6.97
CA GLU A 177 6.24 8.90 5.94
C GLU A 177 7.27 7.80 6.28
N ASP A 178 6.80 6.72 6.91
CA ASP A 178 7.62 5.59 7.40
C ASP A 178 8.58 5.92 8.55
N GLU A 179 8.46 7.09 9.18
CA GLU A 179 9.19 7.48 10.38
C GLU A 179 8.30 7.41 11.62
N LYS A 180 8.92 7.07 12.76
CA LYS A 180 8.25 7.09 14.06
C LYS A 180 8.03 8.54 14.48
N LEU A 181 6.86 8.84 15.05
CA LEU A 181 6.59 10.11 15.68
C LEU A 181 7.10 10.06 17.13
N GLU A 182 8.13 10.85 17.45
CA GLU A 182 8.67 10.95 18.81
C GLU A 182 7.68 11.66 19.74
N ASP A 183 7.55 11.19 20.98
CA ASP A 183 6.74 11.77 22.04
C ASP A 183 5.33 12.19 21.57
N THR A 184 4.68 11.33 20.77
CA THR A 184 3.40 11.61 20.11
C THR A 184 2.49 10.38 20.10
N ASP A 185 1.30 10.51 20.68
CA ASP A 185 0.23 9.52 20.59
C ASP A 185 -0.44 9.62 19.21
N SER A 186 -0.23 8.61 18.35
CA SER A 186 -0.80 8.62 17.00
C SER A 186 -1.77 7.45 16.73
N ILE A 187 -2.86 7.76 16.03
CA ILE A 187 -3.84 6.77 15.57
C ILE A 187 -4.19 7.02 14.10
N ALA A 188 -4.08 5.98 13.28
CA ALA A 188 -4.45 6.01 11.87
C ALA A 188 -5.56 5.01 11.58
N GLY A 189 -6.49 5.40 10.71
CA GLY A 189 -7.60 4.59 10.26
C GLY A 189 -7.73 4.59 8.74
N VAL A 190 -8.19 3.48 8.17
CA VAL A 190 -8.55 3.41 6.74
C VAL A 190 -9.85 2.64 6.57
N GLY A 191 -10.73 3.16 5.71
CA GLY A 191 -11.90 2.45 5.19
C GLY A 191 -11.72 2.14 3.71
N GLU A 192 -12.05 0.91 3.29
CA GLU A 192 -11.79 0.43 1.93
C GLU A 192 -13.05 -0.15 1.28
N LEU A 193 -13.24 0.17 0.01
CA LEU A 193 -14.24 -0.46 -0.86
C LEU A 193 -13.57 -0.92 -2.16
N SER A 194 -13.87 -2.15 -2.57
CA SER A 194 -13.34 -2.69 -3.82
C SER A 194 -14.35 -3.57 -4.54
N MET A 195 -14.32 -3.58 -5.87
CA MET A 195 -15.07 -4.53 -6.68
C MET A 195 -14.36 -4.97 -7.97
N LYS A 196 -14.72 -6.16 -8.46
CA LYS A 196 -14.33 -6.67 -9.77
C LYS A 196 -15.51 -7.31 -10.48
N TYR A 197 -15.68 -7.00 -11.76
CA TYR A 197 -16.72 -7.61 -12.59
C TYR A 197 -16.43 -7.48 -14.09
N ARG A 198 -16.30 -8.62 -14.78
CA ARG A 198 -16.20 -8.73 -16.25
C ARG A 198 -15.16 -7.77 -16.86
N GLY A 199 -13.97 -7.74 -16.28
CA GLY A 199 -12.87 -6.91 -16.73
C GLY A 199 -12.89 -5.48 -16.16
N PHE A 200 -13.89 -5.10 -15.39
CA PHE A 200 -13.92 -3.85 -14.64
C PHE A 200 -13.37 -4.05 -13.22
N THR A 201 -12.52 -3.13 -12.77
CA THR A 201 -12.10 -3.00 -11.36
C THR A 201 -12.40 -1.61 -10.85
N TRP A 202 -12.76 -1.53 -9.57
CA TRP A 202 -12.81 -0.27 -8.83
C TRP A 202 -12.31 -0.48 -7.42
N HIS A 203 -11.55 0.48 -6.92
CA HIS A 203 -10.96 0.46 -5.60
C HIS A 203 -10.91 1.88 -5.04
N ASN A 204 -11.25 2.01 -3.77
CA ASN A 204 -11.24 3.25 -3.02
C ASN A 204 -10.74 2.97 -1.60
N GLU A 205 -9.91 3.88 -1.10
CA GLU A 205 -9.47 3.94 0.29
C GLU A 205 -9.66 5.38 0.77
N TYR A 206 -10.20 5.56 1.98
CA TYR A 206 -10.29 6.84 2.70
C TYR A 206 -9.57 6.68 4.03
N PHE A 207 -8.66 7.60 4.30
CA PHE A 207 -7.71 7.59 5.42
C PHE A 207 -8.00 8.75 6.35
N VAL A 208 -7.74 8.53 7.63
CA VAL A 208 -7.71 9.56 8.68
C VAL A 208 -6.54 9.27 9.60
N MET A 209 -5.89 10.30 10.10
CA MET A 209 -4.85 10.19 11.12
C MET A 209 -4.93 11.35 12.11
N SER A 210 -4.68 11.05 13.37
CA SER A 210 -4.55 12.02 14.45
C SER A 210 -3.19 11.81 15.11
N GLU A 211 -2.48 12.91 15.35
CA GLU A 211 -1.15 12.98 15.95
C GLU A 211 -1.24 13.93 17.16
N ASP A 212 -1.18 13.40 18.39
CA ASP A 212 -1.34 14.18 19.63
C ASP A 212 -0.01 14.23 20.42
N PRO A 213 0.70 15.36 20.43
CA PRO A 213 2.00 15.47 21.11
C PRO A 213 1.89 15.31 22.64
N GLU A 214 2.70 14.43 23.23
CA GLU A 214 2.69 14.13 24.67
C GLU A 214 3.20 15.28 25.54
N ASP A 215 4.16 16.05 25.02
CA ASP A 215 4.75 17.23 25.68
C ASP A 215 3.83 18.47 25.68
N GLY A 216 2.65 18.34 25.08
CA GLY A 216 1.67 19.41 24.90
C GLY A 216 1.85 20.15 23.58
N GLY A 217 0.72 20.44 22.93
CA GLY A 217 0.67 21.07 21.61
C GLY A 217 -0.74 21.01 21.06
N ASP A 218 -0.92 21.48 19.83
CA ASP A 218 -2.17 21.27 19.09
C ASP A 218 -2.11 19.90 18.41
N THR A 219 -3.19 19.13 18.48
CA THR A 219 -3.32 17.84 17.79
C THR A 219 -3.41 18.05 16.29
N LEU A 220 -2.53 17.43 15.52
CA LEU A 220 -2.58 17.46 14.07
C LEU A 220 -3.54 16.37 13.56
N ASN A 221 -4.51 16.77 12.73
CA ASN A 221 -5.44 15.84 12.09
C ASN A 221 -5.27 15.92 10.57
N SER A 222 -5.09 14.79 9.91
CA SER A 222 -4.97 14.70 8.46
C SER A 222 -5.94 13.68 7.90
N ASP A 223 -6.36 13.91 6.65
CA ASP A 223 -7.20 12.96 5.92
C ASP A 223 -6.82 12.86 4.45
N GLY A 224 -7.31 11.82 3.79
CA GLY A 224 -7.12 11.71 2.36
C GLY A 224 -7.83 10.53 1.78
N PHE A 225 -7.96 10.53 0.46
CA PHE A 225 -8.53 9.39 -0.23
C PHE A 225 -7.98 9.24 -1.63
N PHE A 226 -8.22 8.07 -2.18
CA PHE A 226 -8.18 7.92 -3.62
C PHE A 226 -9.32 7.03 -4.10
N THR A 227 -9.69 7.23 -5.35
CA THR A 227 -10.54 6.30 -6.07
C THR A 227 -9.90 6.00 -7.42
N GLN A 228 -9.83 4.73 -7.77
CA GLN A 228 -9.29 4.29 -9.04
C GLN A 228 -10.17 3.22 -9.67
N ALA A 229 -10.18 3.18 -10.99
CA ALA A 229 -10.90 2.19 -11.77
C ALA A 229 -10.10 1.73 -12.98
N GLY A 230 -10.22 0.46 -13.32
CA GLY A 230 -9.64 -0.17 -14.50
C GLY A 230 -10.72 -0.85 -15.35
N TYR A 231 -10.53 -0.89 -16.66
CA TYR A 231 -11.39 -1.66 -17.55
C TYR A 231 -10.61 -2.29 -18.71
N PHE A 232 -10.77 -3.61 -18.89
CA PHE A 232 -10.25 -4.34 -20.03
C PHE A 232 -11.07 -4.06 -21.31
N ILE A 233 -10.61 -3.09 -22.11
CA ILE A 233 -11.16 -2.82 -23.45
C ILE A 233 -10.85 -3.95 -24.45
N LEU A 234 -9.74 -4.66 -24.22
CA LEU A 234 -9.45 -5.94 -24.86
C LEU A 234 -9.11 -6.93 -23.77
N ARG A 235 -10.00 -7.92 -23.57
CA ARG A 235 -9.90 -8.93 -22.50
C ARG A 235 -8.48 -9.48 -22.36
N ASP A 236 -7.97 -9.43 -21.14
CA ASP A 236 -6.67 -9.97 -20.69
C ASP A 236 -5.45 -9.40 -21.45
N ARG A 237 -5.63 -8.30 -22.19
CA ARG A 237 -4.62 -7.70 -23.07
C ARG A 237 -4.46 -6.21 -22.87
N VAL A 238 -5.54 -5.44 -23.00
CA VAL A 238 -5.49 -3.98 -22.94
C VAL A 238 -6.48 -3.50 -21.90
N GLU A 239 -5.95 -2.83 -20.88
CA GLU A 239 -6.70 -2.26 -19.77
C GLU A 239 -6.45 -0.75 -19.75
N VAL A 240 -7.52 0.04 -19.68
CA VAL A 240 -7.45 1.48 -19.43
C VAL A 240 -7.72 1.72 -17.95
N ALA A 241 -7.06 2.72 -17.37
CA ALA A 241 -7.15 3.02 -15.96
C ALA A 241 -7.25 4.53 -15.72
N ALA A 242 -7.93 4.91 -14.64
CA ALA A 242 -7.94 6.26 -14.13
C ALA A 242 -7.94 6.27 -12.60
N ARG A 243 -7.32 7.31 -12.02
CA ARG A 243 -7.27 7.56 -10.58
C ARG A 243 -7.45 9.05 -10.30
N TYR A 244 -8.21 9.33 -9.26
CA TYR A 244 -8.20 10.60 -8.54
C TYR A 244 -7.76 10.37 -7.10
N SER A 245 -6.88 11.20 -6.58
CA SER A 245 -6.49 11.18 -5.17
C SER A 245 -6.42 12.59 -4.61
N MET A 246 -6.74 12.72 -3.34
CA MET A 246 -6.70 13.96 -2.59
C MET A 246 -6.11 13.67 -1.20
N LEU A 247 -5.25 14.54 -0.73
CA LEU A 247 -4.62 14.50 0.58
C LEU A 247 -4.76 15.89 1.21
N ASP A 248 -5.26 15.91 2.43
CA ASP A 248 -5.28 17.07 3.33
C ASP A 248 -4.27 16.76 4.47
N PRO A 249 -3.06 17.36 4.43
CA PRO A 249 -2.02 17.04 5.39
C PRO A 249 -2.26 17.67 6.77
N ASP A 250 -3.12 18.69 6.87
CA ASP A 250 -3.52 19.35 8.12
C ASP A 250 -4.91 20.00 7.97
N ASN A 251 -5.93 19.35 8.53
CA ASN A 251 -7.32 19.79 8.45
C ASN A 251 -7.59 21.17 9.08
N ASP A 252 -6.67 21.71 9.91
CA ASP A 252 -6.76 23.04 10.50
C ASP A 252 -6.10 24.13 9.64
N VAL A 253 -5.35 23.74 8.61
CA VAL A 253 -4.78 24.63 7.60
C VAL A 253 -5.69 24.66 6.39
N SER A 254 -5.84 25.85 5.80
CA SER A 254 -6.65 26.02 4.59
C SER A 254 -5.76 26.22 3.37
N ASN A 255 -6.15 25.64 2.24
CA ASN A 255 -5.50 25.77 0.93
C ASN A 255 -4.09 25.15 0.88
N ASP A 256 -3.95 23.95 1.43
CA ASP A 256 -2.73 23.11 1.41
C ASP A 256 -3.01 21.70 0.85
N LEU A 257 -4.15 21.53 0.19
CA LEU A 257 -4.55 20.25 -0.39
C LEU A 257 -3.59 19.81 -1.50
N GLU A 258 -3.27 18.51 -1.49
CA GLU A 258 -2.62 17.85 -2.60
C GLU A 258 -3.62 17.03 -3.41
N LYS A 259 -3.60 17.17 -4.73
CA LYS A 259 -4.51 16.51 -5.66
C LYS A 259 -3.74 15.82 -6.77
N GLU A 260 -4.20 14.63 -7.12
CA GLU A 260 -3.67 13.82 -8.22
C GLU A 260 -4.79 13.44 -9.19
N TYR A 261 -4.53 13.63 -10.48
CA TYR A 261 -5.34 13.12 -11.59
C TYR A 261 -4.46 12.28 -12.51
N THR A 262 -4.66 10.96 -12.52
CA THR A 262 -3.84 10.04 -13.35
C THR A 262 -4.70 9.20 -14.27
N ALA A 263 -4.28 9.07 -15.53
CA ALA A 263 -4.89 8.16 -16.50
C ALA A 263 -3.79 7.33 -17.17
N GLY A 264 -4.08 6.05 -17.42
CA GLY A 264 -3.08 5.12 -17.96
C GLY A 264 -3.66 4.01 -18.83
N VAL A 265 -2.76 3.35 -19.54
CA VAL A 265 -3.04 2.17 -20.36
C VAL A 265 -2.01 1.08 -20.04
N ASN A 266 -2.50 -0.11 -19.81
CA ASN A 266 -1.70 -1.30 -19.56
C ASN A 266 -1.85 -2.27 -20.73
N TYR A 267 -0.74 -2.79 -21.24
CA TYR A 267 -0.72 -3.88 -22.20
C TYR A 267 -0.04 -5.11 -21.60
N TYR A 268 -0.77 -6.23 -21.54
CA TYR A 268 -0.34 -7.49 -20.93
C TYR A 268 0.05 -8.51 -22.01
N PHE A 269 1.36 -8.76 -22.15
CA PHE A 269 1.87 -9.85 -22.98
C PHE A 269 1.59 -11.21 -22.33
N ARG A 270 1.79 -11.28 -21.01
CA ARG A 270 1.58 -12.50 -20.20
C ARG A 270 1.17 -12.16 -18.75
N GLY A 271 0.00 -11.55 -18.58
CA GLY A 271 -0.45 -11.06 -17.27
C GLY A 271 0.64 -10.22 -16.57
N HIS A 272 0.77 -10.33 -15.26
CA HIS A 272 1.82 -9.60 -14.51
C HIS A 272 3.26 -10.08 -14.76
N ARG A 273 3.48 -11.17 -15.50
CA ARG A 273 4.84 -11.66 -15.80
C ARG A 273 5.56 -10.85 -16.87
N SER A 274 4.80 -10.23 -17.77
CA SER A 274 5.33 -9.36 -18.82
C SER A 274 4.23 -8.39 -19.23
N LYS A 275 4.43 -7.12 -18.90
CA LYS A 275 3.51 -6.02 -19.19
C LYS A 275 4.28 -4.74 -19.49
N ILE A 276 3.67 -3.88 -20.30
CA ILE A 276 4.07 -2.48 -20.43
C ILE A 276 2.91 -1.60 -19.94
N GLN A 277 3.24 -0.55 -19.21
CA GLN A 277 2.29 0.43 -18.70
C GLN A 277 2.76 1.81 -19.15
N ALA A 278 1.80 2.65 -19.50
CA ALA A 278 2.04 4.07 -19.75
C ALA A 278 0.96 4.88 -19.06
N ASP A 279 1.34 5.94 -18.36
CA ASP A 279 0.39 6.84 -17.71
C ASP A 279 0.81 8.31 -17.81
N VAL A 280 -0.18 9.18 -17.66
CA VAL A 280 -0.03 10.61 -17.50
C VAL A 280 -0.72 11.02 -16.20
N GLY A 281 0.00 11.77 -15.36
CA GLY A 281 -0.48 12.29 -14.10
C GLY A 281 -0.36 13.81 -14.05
N HIS A 282 -1.37 14.47 -13.50
CA HIS A 282 -1.37 15.89 -13.17
C HIS A 282 -1.51 16.03 -11.66
N PHE A 283 -0.55 16.70 -11.03
CA PHE A 283 -0.45 16.87 -9.60
C PHE A 283 -0.54 18.36 -9.27
N VAL A 284 -1.35 18.69 -8.27
CA VAL A 284 -1.55 20.05 -7.77
C VAL A 284 -1.29 20.03 -6.27
N THR A 285 -0.42 20.91 -5.80
CA THR A 285 -0.21 21.18 -4.37
C THR A 285 -0.60 22.63 -4.14
N GLU A 286 -1.66 22.86 -3.38
CA GLU A 286 -2.08 24.20 -2.96
C GLU A 286 -1.03 24.78 -1.99
N GLN A 287 -0.75 26.08 -2.09
CA GLN A 287 0.33 26.73 -1.35
C GLN A 287 -0.14 27.99 -0.59
N GLY A 288 -1.37 27.95 -0.06
CA GLY A 288 -1.94 29.07 0.70
C GLY A 288 -2.14 30.32 -0.16
N ASP A 289 -1.41 31.38 0.18
CA ASP A 289 -1.43 32.66 -0.56
C ASP A 289 -0.50 32.67 -1.79
N GLU A 290 0.31 31.63 -2.00
CA GLU A 290 1.18 31.49 -3.18
C GLU A 290 0.46 30.79 -4.35
N ASP A 291 1.04 30.90 -5.56
CA ASP A 291 0.53 30.18 -6.73
C ASP A 291 0.68 28.66 -6.54
N ASP A 292 -0.39 27.91 -6.81
CA ASP A 292 -0.39 26.44 -6.74
C ASP A 292 0.77 25.82 -7.53
N LYS A 293 1.42 24.85 -6.89
CA LYS A 293 2.44 24.04 -7.56
C LYS A 293 1.76 22.99 -8.43
N ASN A 294 1.93 23.15 -9.73
CA ASN A 294 1.45 22.20 -10.74
C ASN A 294 2.61 21.36 -11.27
N GLU A 295 2.42 20.05 -11.36
CA GLU A 295 3.38 19.10 -11.94
C GLU A 295 2.68 18.13 -12.89
N ASN A 296 3.23 17.94 -14.09
CA ASN A 296 2.77 16.92 -15.02
C ASN A 296 3.83 15.82 -15.12
N ARG A 297 3.42 14.57 -14.96
CA ARG A 297 4.28 13.39 -15.10
C ARG A 297 3.79 12.54 -16.25
N VAL A 298 4.70 12.15 -17.14
CA VAL A 298 4.45 11.13 -18.17
C VAL A 298 5.41 9.99 -17.92
N ARG A 299 4.88 8.78 -17.76
CA ARG A 299 5.70 7.61 -17.43
C ARG A 299 5.42 6.45 -18.37
N VAL A 300 6.46 5.69 -18.67
CA VAL A 300 6.37 4.41 -19.39
C VAL A 300 7.25 3.41 -18.65
N GLN A 301 6.66 2.27 -18.29
CA GLN A 301 7.35 1.21 -17.55
C GLN A 301 7.11 -0.13 -18.23
N TYR A 302 8.20 -0.85 -18.48
CA TYR A 302 8.16 -2.26 -18.85
C TYR A 302 8.57 -3.13 -17.67
N GLN A 303 7.82 -4.19 -17.42
CA GLN A 303 8.02 -5.11 -16.31
C GLN A 303 8.19 -6.55 -16.81
N ILE A 304 9.15 -7.28 -16.23
CA ILE A 304 9.26 -8.74 -16.32
C ILE A 304 9.33 -9.33 -14.90
N VAL A 305 8.58 -10.41 -14.67
CA VAL A 305 8.64 -11.21 -13.43
C VAL A 305 8.79 -12.70 -13.81
N PHE A 306 9.78 -13.38 -13.24
CA PHE A 306 10.12 -14.77 -13.56
C PHE A 306 10.30 -15.64 -12.32
#